data_AF-A0A081C5P2-F1
#
_entry.id   AF-A0A081C5P2-F1
#
_cell.length_a   1.000
_cell.length_b   1.000
_cell.length_c   1.000
_cell.angle_alpha   90.00
_cell.angle_beta   90.00
_cell.angle_gamma   90.00
#
_symmetry.space_group_name_H-M   'P 1'
#
loop_
_entity.id
_entity.type
_entity.pdbx_description
1 polymer ?
#
loop_
_entity_poly.entity_id
_entity_poly.type
_entity_poly.pdbx_seq_one_letter_code
_entity_poly.pdbx_strand_id
1 'polypeptide(L)' 'MFRSEPELSTNLGAERTIAAEREGGKIAVEIKSFLYASQVSEFEKTIGQYELYIWLLQEQEPDRELYVAVPTYAL' A
#
# COMPACT_ATOMS: atom_id res chain seq x y z
N MET A 1 12.00 12.48 -8.52
CA MET A 1 13.05 11.45 -8.40
C MET A 1 12.53 10.04 -8.67
N PHE A 2 11.25 9.71 -8.40
CA PHE A 2 10.66 8.38 -8.66
C PHE A 2 9.75 8.32 -9.91
N ARG A 3 9.71 9.38 -10.73
CA ARG A 3 8.77 9.54 -11.87
C ARG A 3 8.98 8.56 -13.04
N SER A 4 10.02 7.73 -13.01
CA SER A 4 10.46 6.92 -14.16
C SER A 4 10.42 5.40 -13.93
N GLU A 5 9.88 4.93 -12.80
CA GLU A 5 9.77 3.49 -12.55
C GLU A 5 8.34 3.03 -12.91
N PRO A 6 8.13 2.43 -14.10
CA PRO A 6 6.81 2.04 -14.58
C PRO A 6 6.13 0.98 -13.70
N GLU A 7 6.90 0.24 -12.90
CA GLU A 7 6.34 -0.67 -11.90
C GLU A 7 5.61 0.09 -10.78
N LEU A 8 6.17 1.19 -10.27
CA LEU A 8 5.56 2.01 -9.20
C LEU A 8 4.27 2.73 -9.63
N SER A 9 4.13 3.07 -10.92
CA SER A 9 2.95 3.78 -11.46
C SER A 9 1.82 2.86 -11.91
N THR A 10 2.09 1.57 -12.09
CA THR A 10 1.09 0.60 -12.58
C THR A 10 0.77 -0.51 -11.58
N ASN A 11 1.67 -0.75 -10.64
CA ASN A 11 1.51 -1.64 -9.52
C ASN A 11 1.94 -0.87 -8.28
N LEU A 12 1.02 -0.49 -7.40
CA LEU A 12 1.37 -0.26 -6.01
C LEU A 12 2.19 -1.49 -5.56
N GLY A 13 3.51 -1.29 -5.46
CA GLY A 13 4.56 -2.30 -5.53
C GLY A 13 4.32 -3.56 -4.68
N ALA A 14 4.59 -4.71 -5.31
CA ALA A 14 4.39 -6.08 -4.84
C ALA A 14 4.61 -6.29 -3.32
N GLU A 15 3.64 -6.86 -2.59
CA GLU A 15 3.44 -8.32 -2.51
C GLU A 15 1.99 -8.79 -2.77
N ARG A 16 0.96 -7.95 -2.53
CA ARG A 16 -0.47 -8.19 -2.82
C ARG A 16 -1.28 -6.90 -2.53
N THR A 17 -1.49 -6.11 -3.56
CA THR A 17 -2.33 -4.89 -3.47
C THR A 17 -3.68 -5.14 -4.12
N ILE A 18 -4.76 -4.80 -3.42
CA ILE A 18 -6.13 -4.86 -3.95
C ILE A 18 -6.60 -3.44 -4.26
N ALA A 19 -6.98 -3.19 -5.51
CA ALA A 19 -7.78 -2.03 -5.88
C ALA A 19 -9.26 -2.42 -5.89
N ALA A 20 -10.09 -1.63 -5.21
CA ALA A 20 -11.54 -1.85 -5.21
C ALA A 20 -12.28 -0.52 -5.38
N GLU A 21 -13.48 -0.60 -5.96
CA GLU A 21 -14.39 0.53 -6.13
C GLU A 21 -15.82 0.08 -5.80
N ARG A 22 -16.54 0.90 -5.02
CA ARG A 22 -17.95 0.69 -4.73
C ARG A 22 -18.65 2.02 -4.47
N GLU A 23 -19.80 2.23 -5.11
CA GLU A 23 -20.66 3.41 -4.89
C GLU A 23 -19.89 4.75 -5.04
N GLY A 24 -18.90 4.80 -5.93
CA GLY A 24 -18.05 5.98 -6.16
C GLY A 24 -16.89 6.15 -5.19
N GLY A 25 -16.75 5.28 -4.18
CA GLY A 25 -15.58 5.22 -3.31
C GLY A 25 -14.52 4.28 -3.88
N LYS A 26 -13.25 4.74 -3.93
CA LYS A 26 -12.10 3.96 -4.39
C LYS A 26 -11.14 3.70 -3.24
N ILE A 27 -10.67 2.46 -3.13
CA ILE A 27 -9.65 2.10 -2.16
C ILE A 27 -8.50 1.34 -2.82
N ALA A 28 -7.31 1.48 -2.24
CA ALA A 28 -6.19 0.57 -2.38
C ALA A 28 -5.95 -0.11 -1.03
N VAL A 29 -5.70 -1.42 -1.02
CA VAL A 29 -5.42 -2.18 0.19
C VAL A 29 -4.12 -2.95 0.02
N GLU A 30 -3.11 -2.59 0.80
CA GLU A 30 -1.86 -3.35 0.94
C GLU A 30 -2.05 -4.44 2.00
N ILE A 31 -1.83 -5.71 1.65
CA ILE A 31 -1.98 -6.81 2.61
C ILE A 31 -0.61 -7.16 3.21
N LYS A 32 -0.48 -7.03 4.53
CA LYS A 32 0.70 -7.49 5.28
C LYS A 32 0.37 -8.70 6.14
N SER A 33 1.27 -9.68 6.15
CA SER A 33 1.06 -10.93 6.89
C SER A 33 1.66 -10.90 8.30
N PHE A 34 2.68 -10.08 8.57
CA PHE A 34 3.35 -10.04 9.87
C PHE A 34 3.87 -11.40 10.36
N LEU A 35 4.15 -12.33 9.43
CA LEU A 35 4.66 -13.67 9.69
C LEU A 35 6.20 -13.73 9.66
N TYR A 36 6.88 -12.63 9.35
CA TYR A 36 8.33 -12.60 9.29
C TYR A 36 8.98 -12.65 10.68
N ALA A 37 10.24 -13.10 10.72
CA ALA A 37 10.98 -13.29 11.97
C ALA A 37 11.12 -12.01 12.82
N SER A 38 11.07 -10.84 12.20
CA SER A 38 11.05 -9.54 12.89
C SER A 38 9.89 -8.69 12.39
N GLN A 39 8.83 -8.63 13.21
CA GLN A 39 7.67 -7.79 12.96
C GLN A 39 8.04 -6.30 12.94
N VAL A 40 9.04 -5.89 13.73
CA VAL A 40 9.52 -4.49 13.75
C VAL A 40 10.10 -4.09 12.40
N SER A 41 10.96 -4.93 11.81
CA SER A 41 11.54 -4.63 10.50
C SER A 41 10.50 -4.63 9.38
N GLU A 42 9.52 -5.52 9.46
CA GLU A 42 8.40 -5.55 8.51
C GLU A 42 7.52 -4.29 8.65
N PHE A 43 7.30 -3.82 9.88
CA PHE A 43 6.56 -2.60 10.14
C PHE A 43 7.30 -1.35 9.63
N GLU A 44 8.60 -1.23 9.88
CA GLU A 44 9.43 -0.13 9.35
C GLU A 44 9.37 -0.06 7.81
N LYS A 45 9.46 -1.21 7.13
CA LYS A 45 9.31 -1.28 5.67
C LYS A 45 7.91 -0.86 5.23
N THR A 46 6.89 -1.32 5.94
CA THR A 46 5.48 -1.02 5.63
C THR A 46 5.20 0.48 5.75
N ILE A 47 5.74 1.16 6.77
CA ILE A 47 5.64 2.62 6.90
C ILE A 47 6.26 3.32 5.69
N GLY A 48 7.48 2.92 5.30
CA GLY A 48 8.15 3.52 4.15
C GLY A 48 7.36 3.36 2.84
N GLN A 49 6.80 2.17 2.62
CA GLN A 49 5.95 1.89 1.46
C GLN A 49 4.63 2.68 1.50
N TYR A 50 3.98 2.73 2.66
CA TYR A 50 2.72 3.45 2.86
C TYR A 50 2.86 4.93 2.53
N GLU A 51 3.90 5.58 3.05
CA GLU A 51 4.21 6.97 2.72
C GLU A 51 4.43 7.13 1.22
N LEU A 52 5.27 6.30 0.59
CA LEU A 52 5.51 6.38 -0.85
C LEU A 52 4.22 6.28 -1.68
N TYR A 53 3.30 5.40 -1.29
CA TYR A 53 2.04 5.20 -2.01
C TYR A 53 1.04 6.34 -1.81
N ILE A 54 0.97 6.95 -0.62
CA ILE A 54 0.18 8.17 -0.44
C ILE A 54 0.62 9.26 -1.42
N TRP A 55 1.94 9.48 -1.52
CA TRP A 55 2.48 10.51 -2.41
C TRP A 55 2.15 10.23 -3.88
N LEU A 56 2.20 8.98 -4.32
CA LEU A 56 1.82 8.58 -5.68
C LEU A 56 0.32 8.73 -5.94
N LEU A 57 -0.53 8.30 -4.99
CA LEU A 57 -1.99 8.42 -5.10
C LEU A 57 -2.43 9.88 -5.16
N GLN A 58 -1.81 10.76 -4.37
CA GLN A 58 -2.09 12.19 -4.42
C GLN A 58 -1.86 12.81 -5.81
N GLU A 59 -0.89 12.29 -6.59
CA GLU A 59 -0.60 12.77 -7.95
C GLU A 59 -1.50 12.12 -9.01
N GLN A 60 -1.90 10.86 -8.83
CA GLN A 60 -2.53 10.04 -9.89
C GLN A 60 -4.02 9.74 -9.68
N GLU A 61 -4.43 9.41 -8.46
CA GLU A 61 -5.81 9.06 -8.06
C GLU A 61 -6.11 9.65 -6.67
N PRO A 62 -6.22 10.98 -6.54
CA PRO A 62 -6.34 11.65 -5.25
C PRO A 62 -7.65 11.31 -4.49
N ASP A 63 -8.61 10.71 -5.18
CA ASP A 63 -9.87 10.19 -4.65
C ASP A 63 -9.77 8.74 -4.14
N ARG A 64 -8.63 8.06 -4.31
CA ARG A 64 -8.40 6.70 -3.83
C ARG A 64 -7.74 6.71 -2.45
N GLU A 65 -8.41 6.14 -1.47
CA GLU A 65 -7.88 5.98 -0.11
C GLU A 65 -7.00 4.74 0.01
N LEU A 66 -5.88 4.85 0.71
CA LEU A 66 -4.97 3.73 0.97
C LEU A 66 -5.19 3.14 2.36
N TYR A 67 -5.32 1.83 2.43
CA TYR A 67 -5.42 1.05 3.66
C TYR A 67 -4.33 -0.01 3.73
N VAL A 68 -3.91 -0.35 4.94
CA VAL A 68 -3.06 -1.53 5.20
C VAL A 68 -3.92 -2.56 5.93
N ALA A 69 -4.15 -3.70 5.31
CA ALA A 69 -4.81 -4.84 5.93
C ALA A 69 -3.77 -5.63 6.74
N VAL A 70 -4.07 -5.83 8.02
CA VAL A 70 -3.26 -6.64 8.94
C VAL A 70 -4.07 -7.82 9.46
N PRO A 71 -3.44 -8.94 9.80
CA PRO A 71 -4.13 -10.08 10.36
C PRO A 71 -4.66 -9.75 11.77
N THR A 72 -5.76 -10.37 12.18
CA THR A 72 -6.33 -10.19 13.53
C THR A 72 -5.44 -10.70 14.65
N TYR A 73 -4.48 -11.58 14.36
CA TYR A 73 -3.49 -12.05 15.33
C TYR A 73 -2.28 -11.11 15.48
N ALA A 74 -2.17 -10.08 14.64
CA ALA A 74 -1.10 -9.08 14.70
C ALA A 74 -1.49 -7.85 15.56
N LEU A 75 -2.72 -7.84 16.10
CA LEU A 75 -3.27 -6.84 17.03
C LEU A 75 -3.41 -7.46 18.43
#